data_AF-A0A5K7XK06-F1
#
_entry.id   AF-A0A5K7XK06-F1
#
_cell.length_a   1.000
_cell.length_b   1.000
_cell.length_c   1.000
_cell.angle_alpha   90.00
_cell.angle_beta   90.00
_cell.angle_gamma   90.00
#
_symmetry.space_group_name_H-M   'P 1'
#
loop_
_entity.id
_entity.type
_entity.pdbx_description
1 polymer ?
#
loop_
_entity_poly.entity_id
_entity_poly.type
_entity_poly.pdbx_seq_one_letter_code
_entity_poly.pdbx_strand_id
1 'polypeptide(L)'
;MRTPEAMVEFFAERIGLMYYHLPLMYGGDASGVDTLLYYYHDAWAYLVERSGDWRAAYWKELEALDCGAMSFATRYTTDHPGASEEEVAAYVVKHWRVVSDELDVPIPHERLRAEFDEWGRERLK
;
A
#
# COMPACT_ATOMS: atom_id res chain seq x y z
N MET A 1 -5.16 20.64 -15.80
CA MET A 1 -5.78 19.32 -15.57
C MET A 1 -4.72 18.27 -15.90
N ARG A 2 -4.54 17.25 -15.06
CA ARG A 2 -3.57 16.17 -15.34
C ARG A 2 -4.10 15.28 -16.46
N THR A 3 -3.22 14.71 -17.28
CA THR A 3 -3.60 13.69 -18.25
C THR A 3 -3.85 12.35 -17.54
N PRO A 4 -4.57 11.39 -18.14
CA PRO A 4 -4.72 10.05 -17.58
C PRO A 4 -3.39 9.39 -17.20
N GLU A 5 -2.36 9.52 -18.05
CA GLU A 5 -1.03 8.95 -17.82
C GLU A 5 -0.39 9.56 -16.57
N ALA A 6 -0.46 10.89 -16.44
CA ALA A 6 0.03 11.59 -15.25
C ALA A 6 -0.75 11.23 -13.98
N MET A 7 -2.01 10.79 -14.10
CA MET A 7 -2.77 10.27 -12.97
C MET A 7 -2.36 8.85 -12.59
N VAL A 8 -2.10 7.99 -13.58
CA VAL A 8 -1.57 6.63 -13.36
C VAL A 8 -0.23 6.68 -12.63
N GLU A 9 0.70 7.50 -13.13
CA GLU A 9 2.01 7.73 -12.50
C GLU A 9 1.86 8.27 -11.08
N PHE A 10 0.95 9.23 -10.88
CA PHE A 10 0.67 9.79 -9.56
C PHE A 10 0.20 8.73 -8.57
N PHE A 11 -0.75 7.86 -8.94
CA PHE A 11 -1.21 6.82 -8.01
C PHE A 11 -0.14 5.77 -7.73
N ALA A 12 0.62 5.35 -8.74
CA ALA A 12 1.75 4.44 -8.55
C ALA A 12 2.81 5.03 -7.59
N GLU A 13 3.10 6.34 -7.72
CA GLU A 13 3.97 7.05 -6.79
C GLU A 13 3.38 7.10 -5.37
N ARG A 14 2.08 7.41 -5.21
CA ARG A 14 1.43 7.45 -3.89
C ARG A 14 1.43 6.08 -3.20
N ILE A 15 1.20 5.00 -3.94
CA ILE A 15 1.34 3.63 -3.44
C ILE A 15 2.77 3.38 -2.98
N GLY A 16 3.76 3.71 -3.82
CA GLY A 16 5.18 3.57 -3.47
C GLY A 16 5.58 4.35 -2.23
N LEU A 17 5.11 5.59 -2.08
CA LEU A 17 5.41 6.41 -0.89
C LEU A 17 4.92 5.74 0.38
N MET A 18 3.74 5.12 0.38
CA MET A 18 3.25 4.35 1.54
C MET A 18 4.16 3.15 1.86
N TYR A 19 4.82 2.57 0.86
CA TYR A 19 5.72 1.43 1.06
C TYR A 19 7.08 1.81 1.62
N TYR A 20 7.58 3.02 1.33
CA TYR A 20 8.95 3.43 1.68
C TYR A 20 9.01 4.52 2.75
N HIS A 21 8.03 5.42 2.82
CA HIS A 21 8.04 6.59 3.70
C HIS A 21 6.95 6.48 4.76
N LEU A 22 7.35 6.10 5.99
CA LEU A 22 6.55 6.17 7.22
C LEU A 22 5.03 6.05 6.97
N PRO A 23 4.50 4.86 6.63
CA PRO A 23 3.09 4.67 6.24
C PRO A 23 2.10 5.33 7.21
N LEU A 24 2.40 5.28 8.51
CA LEU A 24 1.61 5.91 9.57
C LEU A 24 1.56 7.44 9.49
N MET A 25 2.55 8.12 8.92
CA MET A 25 2.50 9.57 8.69
C MET A 25 1.35 9.94 7.74
N TYR A 26 1.08 9.08 6.75
CA TYR A 26 0.04 9.31 5.75
C TYR A 26 -1.31 8.74 6.20
N GLY A 27 -1.32 7.53 6.77
CA GLY A 27 -2.53 6.84 7.20
C GLY A 27 -3.04 7.22 8.58
N GLY A 28 -2.21 7.84 9.43
CA GLY A 28 -2.52 8.11 10.85
C GLY A 28 -2.39 6.86 11.74
N ASP A 29 -3.00 5.76 11.31
CA ASP A 29 -2.95 4.44 11.92
C ASP A 29 -2.90 3.35 10.82
N ALA A 30 -2.74 2.08 11.18
CA ALA A 30 -2.62 0.95 10.27
C ALA A 30 -3.93 0.69 9.49
N SER A 31 -5.09 0.95 10.09
CA SER A 31 -6.38 0.86 9.38
C SER A 31 -6.49 1.93 8.29
N GLY A 32 -6.01 3.14 8.56
CA GLY A 32 -5.91 4.23 7.61
C GLY A 32 -4.90 3.95 6.51
N VAL A 33 -3.76 3.33 6.83
CA VAL A 33 -2.80 2.82 5.84
C VAL A 33 -3.47 1.82 4.89
N ASP A 34 -4.16 0.83 5.45
CA ASP A 34 -4.88 -0.21 4.70
C ASP A 34 -5.94 0.41 3.78
N THR A 35 -6.74 1.33 4.32
CA THR A 35 -7.79 2.05 3.60
C THR A 35 -7.24 2.89 2.45
N LEU A 36 -6.17 3.65 2.68
CA LEU A 36 -5.55 4.47 1.63
C LEU A 36 -4.97 3.61 0.52
N LEU A 37 -4.29 2.51 0.87
CA LEU A 37 -3.74 1.58 -0.11
C LEU A 37 -4.86 0.93 -0.93
N TYR A 38 -5.97 0.53 -0.31
CA TYR A 38 -7.15 0.04 -1.01
C TYR A 38 -7.64 1.02 -2.08
N TYR A 39 -7.90 2.27 -1.69
CA TYR A 39 -8.46 3.25 -2.62
C TYR A 39 -7.46 3.72 -3.68
N TYR A 40 -6.16 3.77 -3.37
CA TYR A 40 -5.14 4.10 -4.38
C TYR A 40 -5.01 2.99 -5.43
N HIS A 41 -5.08 1.72 -5.03
CA HIS A 41 -5.08 0.61 -5.99
C HIS A 41 -6.38 0.57 -6.82
N ASP A 42 -7.54 0.78 -6.21
CA ASP A 42 -8.82 0.85 -6.94
C ASP A 42 -8.80 1.98 -7.98
N ALA A 43 -8.35 3.17 -7.58
CA ALA A 43 -8.24 4.33 -8.48
C ALA A 43 -7.22 4.10 -9.61
N TRP A 44 -6.04 3.53 -9.29
CA TRP A 44 -5.05 3.16 -10.29
C TRP A 44 -5.63 2.14 -11.28
N ALA A 45 -6.23 1.06 -10.77
CA ALA A 45 -6.80 -0.02 -11.58
C ALA A 45 -7.95 0.48 -12.46
N TYR A 46 -8.78 1.40 -11.96
CA TYR A 46 -9.81 2.05 -12.75
C TYR A 46 -9.24 2.83 -13.95
N LEU A 47 -8.17 3.60 -13.72
CA LEU A 47 -7.54 4.40 -14.78
C LEU A 47 -6.87 3.57 -15.88
N VAL A 48 -6.38 2.37 -15.54
CA VAL A 48 -5.76 1.44 -16.51
C VAL A 48 -6.73 0.33 -16.97
N GLU A 49 -8.03 0.47 -16.67
CA GLU A 49 -9.10 -0.48 -17.03
C GLU A 49 -8.89 -1.93 -16.50
N ARG A 50 -8.19 -2.08 -15.36
CA ARG A 50 -7.89 -3.37 -14.70
C ARG A 50 -8.58 -3.56 -13.34
N SER A 51 -9.71 -2.88 -13.10
CA SER A 51 -10.47 -3.03 -11.83
C SER A 51 -10.87 -4.48 -11.52
N GLY A 52 -11.09 -5.32 -12.55
CA GLY A 52 -11.36 -6.76 -12.38
C GLY A 52 -10.15 -7.50 -11.79
N ASP A 53 -8.98 -7.30 -12.38
CA ASP A 53 -7.72 -7.91 -11.92
C ASP A 53 -7.38 -7.46 -10.49
N TRP A 54 -7.56 -6.17 -10.19
CA TRP A 54 -7.34 -5.64 -8.85
C TRP A 54 -8.20 -6.32 -7.79
N ARG A 55 -9.51 -6.47 -8.06
CA ARG A 55 -10.40 -7.20 -7.13
C ARG A 55 -9.96 -8.65 -6.97
N ALA A 56 -9.57 -9.31 -8.06
CA ALA A 56 -9.12 -10.70 -8.01
C ALA A 56 -7.84 -10.85 -7.15
N ALA A 57 -6.83 -10.01 -7.38
CA ALA A 57 -5.59 -10.01 -6.61
C ALA A 57 -5.82 -9.69 -5.12
N TYR A 58 -6.63 -8.67 -4.83
CA TYR A 58 -6.97 -8.31 -3.45
C TYR A 58 -7.72 -9.42 -2.71
N TRP A 59 -8.76 -10.01 -3.33
CA TRP A 59 -9.52 -11.10 -2.70
C TRP A 59 -8.70 -12.37 -2.54
N LYS A 60 -7.84 -12.69 -3.51
CA LYS A 60 -6.91 -13.82 -3.43
C LYS A 60 -5.96 -13.67 -2.23
N GLU A 61 -5.42 -12.48 -2.00
CA GLU A 61 -4.54 -12.24 -0.86
C GLU A 61 -5.30 -12.29 0.47
N LEU A 62 -6.51 -11.72 0.54
CA LEU A 62 -7.38 -11.85 1.73
C LEU A 62 -7.71 -13.31 2.04
N GLU A 63 -8.02 -14.11 1.02
CA GLU A 63 -8.30 -15.54 1.16
C GLU A 63 -7.07 -16.31 1.63
N ALA A 64 -5.88 -16.03 1.08
CA ALA A 64 -4.62 -16.66 1.47
C ALA A 64 -4.28 -16.42 2.96
N LEU A 65 -4.74 -15.30 3.52
CA LEU A 65 -4.53 -14.91 4.92
C LEU A 65 -5.73 -15.22 5.82
N ASP A 66 -6.75 -15.90 5.29
CA ASP A 66 -7.99 -16.21 6.00
C ASP A 66 -8.68 -14.94 6.59
N CYS A 67 -8.57 -13.79 5.94
CA CYS A 67 -9.12 -12.53 6.47
C CYS A 67 -10.67 -12.55 6.54
N GLY A 68 -11.33 -13.34 5.69
CA GLY A 68 -12.79 -13.35 5.57
C GLY A 68 -13.31 -11.99 5.14
N ALA A 69 -14.23 -11.41 5.93
CA ALA A 69 -14.78 -10.07 5.68
C ALA A 69 -13.93 -8.93 6.28
N MET A 70 -12.85 -9.26 6.99
CA MET A 70 -11.96 -8.27 7.60
C MET A 70 -10.91 -7.79 6.60
N SER A 71 -10.38 -6.58 6.83
CA SER A 71 -9.19 -6.09 6.13
C SER A 71 -7.90 -6.69 6.72
N PHE A 72 -6.75 -6.46 6.09
CA PHE A 72 -5.46 -6.94 6.60
C PHE A 72 -5.17 -6.43 8.01
N ALA A 73 -5.41 -5.13 8.26
CA ALA A 73 -5.20 -4.52 9.56
C ALA A 73 -6.12 -5.16 10.62
N THR A 74 -7.42 -5.25 10.32
CA THR A 74 -8.41 -5.80 11.26
C THR A 74 -8.12 -7.27 11.59
N ARG A 75 -7.77 -8.08 10.58
CA ARG A 75 -7.42 -9.49 10.79
C ARG A 75 -6.17 -9.61 11.67
N TYR A 76 -5.10 -8.87 11.36
CA TYR A 76 -3.85 -8.96 12.11
C TYR A 76 -4.01 -8.55 13.57
N THR A 77 -4.69 -7.43 13.84
CA THR A 77 -4.95 -6.95 15.21
C THR A 77 -5.85 -7.90 16.00
N THR A 78 -6.78 -8.60 15.34
CA THR A 78 -7.62 -9.62 15.99
C THR A 78 -6.77 -10.81 16.45
N ASP A 79 -5.84 -11.26 15.62
CA ASP A 79 -4.95 -12.39 15.93
C ASP A 79 -3.83 -11.98 16.90
N HIS A 80 -3.47 -10.69 16.93
CA HIS A 80 -2.36 -10.13 17.71
C HIS A 80 -2.82 -8.88 18.49
N PRO A 81 -3.65 -9.05 19.55
CA PRO A 81 -4.25 -7.91 20.26
C PRO A 81 -3.25 -7.02 21.02
N GLY A 82 -1.99 -7.42 21.11
CA GLY A 82 -0.91 -6.63 21.73
C GLY A 82 0.11 -6.06 20.74
N ALA A 83 -0.10 -6.23 19.42
CA ALA A 83 0.79 -5.66 18.41
C ALA A 83 0.79 -4.13 18.47
N SER A 84 1.95 -3.51 18.20
CA SER A 84 2.03 -2.05 18.09
C SER A 84 1.47 -1.59 16.73
N GLU A 85 1.10 -0.31 16.63
CA GLU A 85 0.57 0.27 15.40
C GLU A 85 1.57 0.15 14.23
N GLU A 86 2.86 0.30 14.51
CA GLU A 86 3.94 0.15 13.53
C GLU A 86 4.03 -1.29 13.02
N GLU A 87 3.85 -2.28 13.89
CA GLU A 87 3.85 -3.69 13.52
C GLU A 87 2.68 -4.02 12.60
N VAL A 88 1.47 -3.58 12.97
CA VAL A 88 0.26 -3.78 12.15
C VAL A 88 0.42 -3.07 10.81
N ALA A 89 0.92 -1.83 10.78
CA ALA A 89 1.14 -1.10 9.53
C ALA A 89 2.20 -1.76 8.64
N ALA A 90 3.27 -2.31 9.22
CA ALA A 90 4.27 -3.06 8.46
C ALA A 90 3.68 -4.33 7.84
N TYR A 91 2.80 -5.04 8.57
CA TYR A 91 2.07 -6.19 8.06
C TYR A 91 1.14 -5.81 6.89
N VAL A 92 0.36 -4.74 7.05
CA VAL A 92 -0.52 -4.21 6.00
C VAL A 92 0.28 -3.87 4.74
N VAL A 93 1.37 -3.12 4.88
CA VAL A 93 2.25 -2.75 3.75
C VAL A 93 2.84 -3.99 3.07
N LYS A 94 3.26 -5.00 3.84
CA LYS A 94 3.79 -6.25 3.30
C LYS A 94 2.79 -6.93 2.36
N HIS A 95 1.52 -7.05 2.76
CA HIS A 95 0.51 -7.75 1.96
C HIS A 95 0.00 -6.91 0.79
N TRP A 96 -0.07 -5.59 0.94
CA TRP A 96 -0.33 -4.71 -0.20
C TRP A 96 0.78 -4.76 -1.26
N ARG A 97 2.04 -4.99 -0.89
CA ARG A 97 3.11 -5.20 -1.88
C ARG A 97 2.88 -6.46 -2.72
N VAL A 98 2.39 -7.54 -2.12
CA VAL A 98 2.02 -8.75 -2.86
C VAL A 98 0.93 -8.46 -3.89
N VAL A 99 -0.10 -7.69 -3.51
CA VAL A 99 -1.16 -7.24 -4.44
C VAL A 99 -0.60 -6.36 -5.56
N SER A 100 0.31 -5.42 -5.23
CA SER A 100 0.98 -4.58 -6.23
C SER A 100 1.82 -5.38 -7.22
N ASP A 101 2.58 -6.36 -6.73
CA ASP A 101 3.44 -7.22 -7.55
C ASP A 101 2.59 -8.07 -8.52
N GLU A 102 1.45 -8.61 -8.07
CA GLU A 102 0.53 -9.37 -8.92
C GLU A 102 -0.12 -8.50 -10.01
N LEU A 103 -0.30 -7.20 -9.73
CA LEU A 103 -0.88 -6.25 -10.67
C LEU A 103 0.16 -5.58 -11.59
N ASP A 104 1.45 -5.84 -11.40
CA ASP A 104 2.53 -5.11 -12.08
C ASP A 104 2.35 -3.58 -11.98
N VAL A 105 2.00 -3.07 -10.79
CA VAL A 105 1.85 -1.62 -10.58
C VAL A 105 3.22 -0.96 -10.85
N PRO A 106 3.32 0.07 -11.72
CA PRO A 106 4.59 0.66 -12.14
C PRO A 106 5.15 1.62 -11.07
N ILE A 107 5.38 1.12 -9.86
CA ILE A 107 5.91 1.89 -8.74
C ILE A 107 7.37 2.25 -9.02
N PRO A 108 7.77 3.54 -8.88
CA PRO A 108 9.15 3.97 -9.11
C PRO A 108 10.07 3.59 -7.94
N HIS A 109 10.24 2.29 -7.68
CA HIS A 109 10.94 1.75 -6.50
C HIS A 109 12.36 2.27 -6.32
N GLU A 110 13.15 2.36 -7.39
CA GLU A 110 14.54 2.82 -7.33
C GLU A 110 14.64 4.27 -6.88
N ARG A 111 13.82 5.14 -7.48
CA ARG A 111 13.76 6.57 -7.16
C ARG A 111 13.34 6.79 -5.71
N LEU A 112 12.23 6.18 -5.30
CA LEU A 112 11.68 6.36 -3.95
C LEU A 112 12.62 5.83 -2.87
N ARG A 113 13.31 4.72 -3.13
CA ARG A 113 14.34 4.20 -2.21
C ARG A 113 15.51 5.17 -2.06
N ALA A 114 15.99 5.74 -3.16
CA ALA A 114 17.09 6.71 -3.12
C ALA A 114 16.71 7.98 -2.34
N GLU A 115 15.50 8.50 -2.55
CA GLU A 115 14.95 9.65 -1.81
C GLU A 115 14.81 9.35 -0.31
N PHE A 116 14.35 8.15 0.05
CA PHE A 116 14.25 7.74 1.45
C PHE A 116 15.62 7.62 2.12
N ASP A 117 16.59 6.99 1.45
CA ASP A 117 17.95 6.85 1.97
C ASP A 117 18.61 8.23 2.18
N GLU A 118 18.31 9.20 1.31
CA GLU A 118 18.76 10.58 1.46
C GLU A 118 18.14 11.26 2.69
N TRP A 119 16.83 11.18 2.86
CA TRP A 119 16.13 11.74 4.03
C TRP A 119 16.62 11.14 5.34
N GLY A 120 16.88 9.82 5.36
CA GLY A 120 17.45 9.14 6.51
C GLY A 120 18.83 9.68 6.89
N ARG A 121 19.68 10.00 5.90
CA ARG A 121 21.00 10.61 6.12
C ARG A 121 20.91 12.05 6.63
N GLU A 122 19.91 12.82 6.19
CA GLU A 122 19.73 14.21 6.61
C GLU A 122 19.23 14.34 8.05
N ARG A 123 18.36 13.43 8.52
CA ARG A 123 17.85 13.42 9.91
C ARG A 123 18.88 13.02 10.97
N LEU A 124 20.00 12.43 10.57
CA LEU A 124 21.08 11.99 11.46
C LEU A 124 22.22 13.01 11.60
N LYS A 125 22.11 14.17 10.94
CA LYS A 125 23.01 15.31 11.08
C LYS A 125 22.41 16.36 12.01
#